data_AF-A0A3P5Z923-F1
#
_entry.id   AF-A0A3P5Z923-F1
#
_cell.length_a   1.000
_cell.length_b   1.000
_cell.length_c   1.000
_cell.angle_alpha   90.00
_cell.angle_beta   90.00
_cell.angle_gamma   90.00
#
_symmetry.space_group_name_H-M   'P 1'
#
loop_
_entity.id
_entity.type
_entity.pdbx_description
1 polymer ?
#
loop_
_entity_poly.entity_id
_entity_poly.type
_entity_poly.pdbx_seq_one_letter_code
_entity_poly.pdbx_strand_id
1 'polypeptide(L)'
;MMSKLSLFRANSLPFPVLSSYSARFISKPYPTPPKTLILCAFSTVPYGPSLLKGKKPLLNNLRLASTRRDRDAHRRKIGDFEDPIEKGELLDEDEFTRIFEVSAVRVPAKDCFALENRLRGHLLNWPRIRNIARVPGDEIDEDVVKLLGRESDEEDGEEESVVDSVDRRIRGKAEGDGERLSTVLHRDQLAKTFNSTGYLKFRNLAKISRPKRKRKTERAEGKEKVNRGSSRNEFAVVEVVEDRGGDEDFEGLLGEGYGGSRGRWRGSTRLLLLDERYSGDEEVQDLPEAIKVLFEEAKKTDASLSFELVKCRLTLFYDYWPMNEVLEALLPKGMIVPSAFEMVGHIAHLNLRDEHLPYKRLIAKVVLDKNQPKIQTVVNKIDPIHNDFRTMQLEVLAGNHSLVTMVVENGLRFHVDLARVYWNSKLGTERQRLLLGFDQNDVVCDVFAGVGPIALAAARIVKRVYANDLNPHAVEFMEQNSVVNKLEKRIEVFNMDGRRFIKAMFSSDKGQKVTQVVMNLPKDAAESLDAFRGVYNDRYRDEGLSFPTIHVYGFSKAADPEFDFHERIRIALSEVAVDVKMRKVRLVAPGKWMLCASFILPKSVAFSRKTINVD
;
A
#
# COMPACT_ATOMS: atom_id res chain seq x y z
N MET A 1 4.74 -50.96 -52.64
CA MET A 1 3.36 -51.02 -53.14
C MET A 1 2.61 -49.81 -52.60
N MET A 2 1.93 -49.10 -53.50
CA MET A 2 0.93 -48.03 -53.32
C MET A 2 0.11 -48.12 -52.01
N SER A 3 -0.53 -47.11 -51.41
CA SER A 3 -0.77 -45.66 -51.63
C SER A 3 -1.79 -45.20 -50.54
N LYS A 4 -2.02 -43.87 -50.42
CA LYS A 4 -3.22 -43.17 -49.83
C LYS A 4 -3.31 -43.10 -48.29
N LEU A 5 -3.81 -42.05 -47.62
CA LEU A 5 -4.25 -40.66 -47.93
C LEU A 5 -4.59 -39.96 -46.57
N SER A 6 -4.77 -38.62 -46.64
CA SER A 6 -5.39 -37.66 -45.69
C SER A 6 -4.39 -36.86 -44.82
N LEU A 7 -4.05 -35.60 -45.12
CA LEU A 7 -4.80 -34.31 -45.21
C LEU A 7 -5.25 -33.74 -43.85
N PHE A 8 -4.41 -32.89 -43.25
CA PHE A 8 -4.84 -31.67 -42.54
C PHE A 8 -3.85 -30.51 -42.81
N ARG A 9 -4.42 -29.36 -43.15
CA ARG A 9 -3.77 -28.10 -43.56
C ARG A 9 -2.98 -27.44 -42.42
N ALA A 10 -1.78 -26.97 -42.73
CA ALA A 10 -1.08 -25.91 -42.01
C ALA A 10 -1.04 -24.66 -42.90
N ASN A 11 -1.38 -23.49 -42.37
CA ASN A 11 -1.08 -22.19 -42.97
C ASN A 11 -0.46 -21.30 -41.89
N SER A 12 0.87 -21.20 -41.93
CA SER A 12 1.68 -20.17 -41.28
C SER A 12 2.35 -19.36 -42.39
N LEU A 13 2.18 -18.04 -42.39
CA LEU A 13 2.89 -17.12 -43.30
C LEU A 13 4.09 -16.48 -42.58
N PRO A 14 5.13 -16.05 -43.32
CA PRO A 14 6.51 -15.92 -42.82
C PRO A 14 6.99 -14.47 -42.65
N PHE A 15 8.01 -14.31 -41.81
CA PHE A 15 8.86 -13.12 -41.71
C PHE A 15 9.84 -13.03 -42.90
N PRO A 16 10.14 -11.83 -43.43
CA PRO A 16 11.25 -11.66 -44.37
C PRO A 16 12.54 -11.23 -43.65
N VAL A 17 13.62 -11.93 -44.00
CA VAL A 17 15.01 -11.50 -43.86
C VAL A 17 15.40 -10.81 -45.15
N LEU A 18 16.06 -9.64 -45.10
CA LEU A 18 16.83 -9.15 -46.23
C LEU A 18 18.15 -8.50 -45.79
N SER A 19 19.12 -8.73 -46.66
CA SER A 19 20.57 -8.69 -46.52
C SER A 19 21.19 -7.32 -46.83
N SER A 20 22.42 -7.18 -46.35
CA SER A 20 23.40 -6.09 -46.46
C SER A 20 23.67 -5.53 -47.86
N TYR A 21 23.87 -4.21 -47.95
CA TYR A 21 24.85 -3.58 -48.87
C TYR A 21 25.46 -2.32 -48.25
N SER A 22 26.76 -2.16 -48.48
CA SER A 22 27.66 -1.12 -47.96
C SER A 22 27.65 0.13 -48.85
N ALA A 23 27.65 1.34 -48.27
CA ALA A 23 27.98 2.57 -49.00
C ALA A 23 28.47 3.70 -48.07
N ARG A 24 29.39 4.50 -48.62
CA ARG A 24 30.38 5.38 -47.98
C ARG A 24 29.82 6.72 -47.49
N PHE A 25 30.54 7.28 -46.51
CA PHE A 25 30.44 8.64 -45.98
C PHE A 25 30.56 9.74 -47.05
N ILE A 26 29.61 10.67 -47.11
CA ILE A 26 29.79 12.05 -47.58
C ILE A 26 29.01 12.99 -46.65
N SER A 27 29.74 13.92 -46.04
CA SER A 27 29.26 14.97 -45.14
C SER A 27 28.59 16.13 -45.91
N LYS A 28 27.44 16.60 -45.42
CA LYS A 28 26.93 17.98 -45.66
C LYS A 28 26.43 18.58 -44.35
N PRO A 29 26.59 19.90 -44.14
CA PRO A 29 26.44 20.55 -42.84
C PRO A 29 24.99 20.90 -42.50
N TYR A 30 24.65 20.80 -41.21
CA TYR A 30 23.39 21.23 -40.61
C TYR A 30 23.35 22.77 -40.43
N PRO A 31 22.19 23.43 -40.61
CA PRO A 31 22.03 24.84 -40.30
C PRO A 31 21.87 25.06 -38.79
N THR A 32 22.54 26.10 -38.29
CA THR A 32 22.49 26.59 -36.91
C THR A 32 21.09 27.10 -36.53
N PRO A 33 20.56 26.79 -35.33
CA PRO A 33 19.30 27.37 -34.86
C PRO A 33 19.51 28.80 -34.30
N PRO A 34 18.55 29.71 -34.46
CA PRO A 34 18.65 31.06 -33.91
C PRO A 34 18.49 31.04 -32.39
N LYS A 35 19.41 31.74 -31.72
CA LYS A 35 19.40 32.00 -30.26
C LYS A 35 18.38 33.09 -29.94
N THR A 36 17.17 32.69 -29.59
CA THR A 36 16.24 33.55 -28.83
C THR A 36 15.45 32.66 -27.87
N LEU A 37 16.03 32.41 -26.70
CA LEU A 37 15.30 31.83 -25.58
C LEU A 37 14.32 32.88 -25.05
N ILE A 38 13.09 32.86 -25.57
CA ILE A 38 11.95 33.44 -24.86
C ILE A 38 11.73 32.54 -23.65
N LEU A 39 12.23 33.01 -22.50
CA LEU A 39 11.97 32.40 -21.21
C LEU A 39 10.48 32.67 -20.89
N CYS A 40 9.58 31.83 -21.40
CA CYS A 40 8.21 31.76 -20.89
C CYS A 40 8.30 31.23 -19.45
N ALA A 41 8.39 32.15 -18.49
CA ALA A 41 8.15 31.85 -17.10
C ALA A 41 6.68 31.41 -16.98
N PHE A 42 6.44 30.10 -17.04
CA PHE A 42 5.23 29.55 -16.45
C PHE A 42 5.35 29.80 -14.95
N SER A 43 4.74 30.88 -14.46
CA SER A 43 4.38 31.00 -13.05
C SER A 43 3.36 29.90 -12.77
N THR A 44 3.85 28.70 -12.48
CA THR A 44 3.02 27.60 -12.00
C THR A 44 2.66 27.93 -10.57
N VAL A 45 1.64 28.77 -10.39
CA VAL A 45 0.95 28.83 -9.11
C VAL A 45 0.46 27.40 -8.85
N PRO A 46 0.87 26.74 -7.75
CA PRO A 46 0.46 25.36 -7.51
C PRO A 46 -1.07 25.32 -7.42
N TYR A 47 -1.70 24.63 -8.37
CA TYR A 47 -3.13 24.33 -8.33
C TYR A 47 -3.38 23.30 -7.24
N GLY A 48 -4.38 23.56 -6.38
CA GLY A 48 -4.72 22.69 -5.27
C GLY A 48 -4.41 23.28 -3.89
N PRO A 49 -4.81 22.57 -2.83
CA PRO A 49 -4.59 22.98 -1.46
C PRO A 49 -3.13 22.81 -1.09
N SER A 50 -2.62 23.72 -0.26
CA SER A 50 -1.26 23.69 0.27
C SER A 50 -1.28 24.20 1.70
N LEU A 51 -0.36 23.74 2.54
CA LEU A 51 -0.15 24.29 3.89
C LEU A 51 0.24 25.77 3.88
N LEU A 52 0.68 26.31 2.74
CA LEU A 52 0.97 27.73 2.53
C LEU A 52 -0.29 28.56 2.16
N LYS A 53 -1.38 27.90 1.76
CA LYS A 53 -2.67 28.52 1.43
C LYS A 53 -3.71 28.23 2.53
N GLY A 54 -4.80 28.98 2.51
CA GLY A 54 -5.91 28.84 3.46
C GLY A 54 -5.64 29.53 4.80
N LYS A 55 -6.71 29.89 5.50
CA LYS A 55 -6.65 30.57 6.80
C LYS A 55 -6.34 29.54 7.89
N LYS A 56 -5.40 29.86 8.79
CA LYS A 56 -5.24 29.10 10.05
C LYS A 56 -6.43 29.43 10.97
N PRO A 57 -6.97 28.47 11.73
CA PRO A 57 -7.99 28.77 12.74
C PRO A 57 -7.44 29.77 13.76
N LEU A 58 -8.19 30.83 14.05
CA LEU A 58 -7.85 31.78 15.12
C LEU A 58 -7.95 31.05 16.48
N LEU A 59 -6.92 31.20 17.32
CA LEU A 59 -6.74 30.51 18.60
C LEU A 59 -7.92 30.65 19.60
N ASN A 60 -8.90 31.51 19.32
CA ASN A 60 -10.06 31.78 20.18
C ASN A 60 -11.29 30.89 19.93
N ASN A 61 -11.36 30.12 18.83
CA ASN A 61 -12.56 29.32 18.50
C ASN A 61 -12.50 27.82 18.86
N LEU A 62 -11.41 27.35 19.48
CA LEU A 62 -11.27 25.95 19.90
C LEU A 62 -11.69 25.68 21.36
N ARG A 63 -12.26 26.67 22.07
CA ARG A 63 -12.72 26.49 23.47
C ARG A 63 -14.11 25.87 23.64
N LEU A 64 -14.71 25.30 22.60
CA LEU A 64 -15.92 24.46 22.74
C LEU A 64 -15.69 22.95 22.63
N ALA A 65 -14.43 22.48 22.64
CA ALA A 65 -14.14 21.03 22.60
C ALA A 65 -13.09 20.49 23.59
N SER A 66 -12.51 21.29 24.49
CA SER A 66 -11.60 20.79 25.53
C SER A 66 -11.84 21.43 26.89
N THR A 67 -12.77 20.85 27.64
CA THR A 67 -12.98 21.20 29.05
C THR A 67 -11.89 20.55 29.91
N ARG A 68 -11.10 21.41 30.56
CA ARG A 68 -10.34 21.21 31.81
C ARG A 68 -9.24 20.15 31.85
N ARG A 69 -8.00 20.63 31.88
CA ARG A 69 -7.07 20.28 32.97
C ARG A 69 -6.19 21.49 33.28
N ASP A 70 -6.24 21.86 34.55
CA ASP A 70 -5.64 23.07 35.12
C ASP A 70 -4.12 23.04 35.11
N ARG A 71 -3.57 24.25 35.10
CA ARG A 71 -2.17 24.59 35.34
C ARG A 71 -1.79 24.19 36.76
N ASP A 72 -0.60 23.60 36.91
CA ASP A 72 0.31 24.06 37.94
C ASP A 72 1.77 23.86 37.50
N ALA A 73 2.46 24.99 37.41
CA ALA A 73 3.87 25.07 37.09
C ALA A 73 4.67 24.78 38.36
N HIS A 74 5.60 23.81 38.33
CA HIS A 74 6.74 23.78 39.25
C HIS A 74 8.03 23.38 38.54
N ARG A 75 8.86 24.41 38.34
CA ARG A 75 10.30 24.44 38.08
C ARG A 75 11.08 23.32 38.81
N ARG A 76 11.84 22.47 38.08
CA ARG A 76 13.09 21.87 38.57
C ARG A 76 13.99 21.27 37.47
N LYS A 77 15.22 21.79 37.48
CA LYS A 77 16.54 21.37 36.96
C LYS A 77 16.74 19.95 36.40
N ILE A 78 17.44 19.95 35.26
CA ILE A 78 18.45 19.03 34.69
C ILE A 78 18.86 17.84 35.59
N GLY A 79 18.66 16.62 35.07
CA GLY A 79 19.23 15.37 35.55
C GLY A 79 18.53 14.17 34.90
N ASP A 80 19.31 13.30 34.25
CA ASP A 80 18.93 12.08 33.52
C ASP A 80 17.78 11.28 34.13
N PHE A 81 16.71 11.00 33.36
CA PHE A 81 15.91 9.77 33.43
C PHE A 81 15.06 9.62 32.15
N GLU A 82 15.15 8.46 31.51
CA GLU A 82 14.28 8.04 30.40
C GLU A 82 12.85 7.81 30.91
N ASP A 83 11.99 8.83 30.82
CA ASP A 83 10.55 8.64 30.94
C ASP A 83 9.91 8.52 29.54
N PRO A 84 8.85 7.69 29.38
CA PRO A 84 8.16 7.53 28.13
C PRO A 84 7.37 8.81 27.84
N ILE A 85 7.89 9.64 26.93
CA ILE A 85 7.21 10.85 26.44
C ILE A 85 5.78 10.47 26.05
N GLU A 86 4.80 11.04 26.77
CA GLU A 86 3.39 10.84 26.54
C GLU A 86 3.05 11.11 25.06
N LYS A 87 2.19 10.26 24.50
CA LYS A 87 1.77 10.27 23.08
C LYS A 87 1.19 11.61 22.56
N GLY A 88 1.03 12.63 23.41
CA GLY A 88 0.34 13.89 23.11
C GLY A 88 1.23 15.11 22.82
N GLU A 89 2.54 15.08 23.07
CA GLU A 89 3.35 16.33 23.01
C GLU A 89 4.28 16.46 21.79
N LEU A 90 4.42 15.43 20.94
CA LEU A 90 5.40 15.48 19.85
C LEU A 90 4.93 16.27 18.62
N LEU A 91 3.62 16.41 18.41
CA LEU A 91 3.05 17.03 17.22
C LEU A 91 1.71 17.68 17.55
N ASP A 92 1.60 18.99 17.30
CA ASP A 92 0.32 19.69 17.34
C ASP A 92 -0.38 19.55 15.98
N GLU A 93 -1.36 18.65 15.89
CA GLU A 93 -2.10 18.38 14.66
C GLU A 93 -2.94 19.59 14.22
N ASP A 94 -3.35 20.46 15.15
CA ASP A 94 -4.18 21.63 14.85
C ASP A 94 -3.41 22.67 14.03
N GLU A 95 -2.07 22.71 14.12
CA GLU A 95 -1.24 23.59 13.30
C GLU A 95 -1.35 23.27 11.79
N PHE A 96 -1.75 22.04 11.43
CA PHE A 96 -1.95 21.61 10.06
C PHE A 96 -3.36 21.90 9.54
N THR A 97 -4.26 22.39 10.39
CA THR A 97 -5.62 22.74 9.97
C THR A 97 -5.58 23.94 9.03
N ARG A 98 -6.22 23.83 7.86
CA ARG A 98 -6.40 24.94 6.92
C ARG A 98 -7.86 25.08 6.53
N ILE A 99 -8.33 26.32 6.55
CA ILE A 99 -9.70 26.70 6.21
C ILE A 99 -9.67 27.40 4.85
N PHE A 100 -10.48 26.90 3.92
CA PHE A 100 -10.68 27.46 2.60
C PHE A 100 -12.12 27.93 2.45
N GLU A 101 -12.30 29.16 2.00
CA GLU A 101 -13.59 29.67 1.57
C GLU A 101 -13.78 29.24 0.12
N VAL A 102 -14.81 28.46 -0.15
CA VAL A 102 -15.14 27.92 -1.47
C VAL A 102 -16.61 28.15 -1.78
N SER A 103 -16.92 28.53 -3.00
CA SER A 103 -18.30 28.65 -3.46
C SER A 103 -18.87 27.26 -3.77
N ALA A 104 -20.16 27.05 -3.54
CA ALA A 104 -20.85 25.82 -3.92
C ALA A 104 -22.26 26.10 -4.43
N VAL A 105 -22.75 25.24 -5.32
CA VAL A 105 -24.16 25.26 -5.75
C VAL A 105 -24.93 24.25 -4.91
N ARG A 106 -25.87 24.73 -4.10
CA ARG A 106 -26.81 23.90 -3.33
C ARG A 106 -27.91 23.43 -4.26
N VAL A 107 -28.09 22.11 -4.35
CA VAL A 107 -29.01 21.43 -5.27
C VAL A 107 -29.83 20.36 -4.54
N PRO A 108 -31.04 20.02 -5.00
CA PRO A 108 -31.78 18.85 -4.55
C PRO A 108 -30.95 17.59 -4.76
N ALA A 109 -30.99 16.67 -3.80
CA ALA A 109 -30.21 15.43 -3.89
C ALA A 109 -30.57 14.56 -5.10
N LYS A 110 -31.79 14.71 -5.65
CA LYS A 110 -32.26 13.99 -6.84
C LYS A 110 -31.53 14.42 -8.12
N ASP A 111 -31.23 15.72 -8.24
CA ASP A 111 -30.68 16.31 -9.48
C ASP A 111 -29.14 16.41 -9.46
N CYS A 112 -28.54 16.19 -8.28
CA CYS A 112 -27.11 16.38 -8.03
C CYS A 112 -26.20 15.62 -9.01
N PHE A 113 -26.49 14.35 -9.33
CA PHE A 113 -25.66 13.56 -10.24
C PHE A 113 -25.74 14.02 -11.70
N ALA A 114 -26.93 14.45 -12.15
CA ALA A 114 -27.09 14.99 -13.51
C ALA A 114 -26.28 16.28 -13.67
N LEU A 115 -26.29 17.11 -12.63
CA LEU A 115 -25.57 18.39 -12.60
C LEU A 115 -24.07 18.24 -12.42
N GLU A 116 -23.60 17.24 -11.67
CA GLU A 116 -22.17 16.92 -11.54
C GLU A 116 -21.53 16.68 -12.91
N ASN A 117 -22.21 15.93 -13.78
CA ASN A 117 -21.73 15.66 -15.15
C ASN A 117 -21.73 16.90 -16.03
N ARG A 118 -22.77 17.75 -15.93
CA ARG A 118 -22.88 19.01 -16.70
C ARG A 118 -21.82 20.02 -16.29
N LEU A 119 -21.50 20.10 -15.01
CA LEU A 119 -20.55 21.08 -14.44
C LEU A 119 -19.13 20.52 -14.33
N ARG A 120 -18.87 19.34 -14.88
CA ARG A 120 -17.56 18.69 -14.81
C ARG A 120 -16.48 19.59 -15.44
N GLY A 121 -15.45 19.90 -14.66
CA GLY A 121 -14.39 20.86 -15.04
C GLY A 121 -14.53 22.25 -14.41
N HIS A 122 -15.71 22.57 -13.88
CA HIS A 122 -15.96 23.78 -13.07
C HIS A 122 -16.09 23.47 -11.57
N LEU A 123 -16.16 22.18 -11.21
CA LEU A 123 -16.20 21.70 -9.84
C LEU A 123 -14.79 21.58 -9.24
N LEU A 124 -14.71 21.66 -7.91
CA LEU A 124 -13.48 21.53 -7.14
C LEU A 124 -12.81 20.18 -7.39
N ASN A 125 -11.59 20.20 -7.93
CA ASN A 125 -10.85 18.98 -8.27
C ASN A 125 -9.61 18.81 -7.38
N TRP A 126 -9.84 18.67 -6.07
CA TRP A 126 -8.77 18.49 -5.09
C TRP A 126 -8.61 17.01 -4.71
N PRO A 127 -7.37 16.50 -4.54
CA PRO A 127 -7.15 15.11 -4.17
C PRO A 127 -7.93 14.74 -2.90
N ARG A 128 -8.57 13.57 -2.87
CA ARG A 128 -9.33 13.05 -1.71
C ARG A 128 -10.58 13.86 -1.32
N ILE A 129 -10.82 15.04 -1.88
CA ILE A 129 -12.07 15.79 -1.70
C ILE A 129 -13.06 15.33 -2.78
N ARG A 130 -14.33 15.17 -2.39
CA ARG A 130 -15.41 14.89 -3.34
C ARG A 130 -16.01 16.21 -3.81
N ASN A 131 -16.37 16.27 -5.07
CA ASN A 131 -17.04 17.43 -5.65
C ASN A 131 -18.43 17.64 -5.05
N ILE A 132 -19.04 16.57 -4.51
CA ILE A 132 -20.33 16.60 -3.84
C ILE A 132 -20.14 16.46 -2.32
N ALA A 133 -20.56 17.48 -1.56
CA ALA A 133 -20.65 17.45 -0.11
C ALA A 133 -22.11 17.32 0.37
N ARG A 134 -22.29 16.72 1.56
CA ARG A 134 -23.59 16.64 2.23
C ARG A 134 -23.69 17.76 3.26
N VAL A 135 -24.87 18.35 3.40
CA VAL A 135 -25.14 19.36 4.43
C VAL A 135 -25.78 18.66 5.64
N PRO A 136 -25.14 18.67 6.82
CA PRO A 136 -25.76 18.17 8.05
C PRO A 136 -27.00 19.01 8.39
N GLY A 137 -28.15 18.35 8.67
CA GLY A 137 -29.39 19.03 9.07
C GLY A 137 -30.47 19.12 7.99
N ASP A 138 -30.13 18.89 6.72
CA ASP A 138 -31.10 18.87 5.60
C ASP A 138 -31.70 17.49 5.33
N GLU A 139 -31.32 16.47 6.10
CA GLU A 139 -31.82 15.11 5.91
C GLU A 139 -33.29 15.03 6.35
N ILE A 140 -34.20 14.91 5.39
CA ILE A 140 -35.61 14.59 5.69
C ILE A 140 -35.70 13.11 6.03
N ASP A 141 -36.29 12.81 7.19
CA ASP A 141 -36.62 11.44 7.60
C ASP A 141 -37.61 10.81 6.59
N GLU A 142 -37.36 9.58 6.14
CA GLU A 142 -38.14 8.92 5.09
C GLU A 142 -39.63 8.79 5.46
N ASP A 143 -39.95 8.78 6.75
CA ASP A 143 -41.31 8.69 7.27
C ASP A 143 -42.08 10.03 7.17
N VAL A 144 -41.39 11.17 7.15
CA VAL A 144 -42.00 12.50 6.99
C VAL A 144 -42.37 12.77 5.53
N VAL A 145 -41.61 12.21 4.57
CA VAL A 145 -41.91 12.30 3.14
C VAL A 145 -43.22 11.58 2.79
N LYS A 146 -43.56 10.51 3.51
CA LYS A 146 -44.84 9.78 3.33
C LYS A 146 -46.05 10.52 3.90
N LEU A 147 -45.86 11.40 4.88
CA LEU A 147 -46.92 12.15 5.55
C LEU A 147 -47.26 13.49 4.87
N LEU A 148 -46.34 14.04 4.06
CA LEU A 148 -46.52 15.33 3.37
C LEU A 148 -47.07 15.20 1.93
N GLY A 149 -47.33 13.98 1.46
CA GLY A 149 -48.07 13.74 0.22
C GLY A 149 -49.54 14.13 0.41
N ARG A 150 -49.88 15.37 0.08
CA ARG A 150 -51.26 15.87 0.05
C ARG A 150 -52.11 15.02 -0.89
N GLU A 151 -53.25 14.58 -0.35
CA GLU A 151 -54.43 14.13 -1.08
C GLU A 151 -54.84 15.22 -2.09
N SER A 152 -54.81 14.88 -3.37
CA SER A 152 -55.66 15.51 -4.38
C SER A 152 -56.16 14.39 -5.26
N ASP A 153 -57.40 13.98 -4.97
CA ASP A 153 -58.24 13.19 -5.85
C ASP A 153 -58.42 13.93 -7.17
N GLU A 154 -58.06 13.31 -8.29
CA GLU A 154 -58.77 13.41 -9.56
C GLU A 154 -58.25 12.31 -10.51
N GLU A 155 -59.21 11.61 -11.11
CA GLU A 155 -59.08 10.39 -11.90
C GLU A 155 -58.50 10.62 -13.31
N ASP A 156 -57.86 9.56 -13.80
CA ASP A 156 -57.64 9.16 -15.20
C ASP A 156 -56.66 9.93 -16.12
N GLY A 157 -55.63 9.19 -16.53
CA GLY A 157 -54.76 9.52 -17.67
C GLY A 157 -53.45 8.72 -17.67
N GLU A 158 -53.44 7.56 -18.32
CA GLU A 158 -52.28 6.70 -18.53
C GLU A 158 -51.11 7.43 -19.24
N GLU A 159 -50.02 7.73 -18.53
CA GLU A 159 -48.67 7.80 -19.11
C GLU A 159 -47.63 7.27 -18.11
N GLU A 160 -47.15 6.05 -18.38
CA GLU A 160 -46.17 5.35 -17.56
C GLU A 160 -44.77 5.98 -17.75
N SER A 161 -44.32 6.79 -16.79
CA SER A 161 -43.00 7.42 -16.83
C SER A 161 -41.88 6.43 -16.49
N VAL A 162 -40.75 6.51 -17.21
CA VAL A 162 -39.58 5.60 -17.14
C VAL A 162 -39.00 5.44 -15.72
N VAL A 163 -39.25 6.39 -14.83
CA VAL A 163 -38.81 6.37 -13.42
C VAL A 163 -39.54 5.30 -12.59
N ASP A 164 -40.82 5.01 -12.89
CA ASP A 164 -41.58 3.97 -12.21
C ASP A 164 -41.05 2.57 -12.54
N SER A 165 -40.56 2.36 -13.76
CA SER A 165 -39.96 1.09 -14.17
C SER A 165 -38.64 0.79 -13.45
N VAL A 166 -37.90 1.83 -13.03
CA VAL A 166 -36.63 1.71 -12.31
C VAL A 166 -36.85 1.52 -10.81
N ASP A 167 -37.81 2.24 -10.22
CA ASP A 167 -38.15 2.08 -8.80
C ASP A 167 -38.86 0.73 -8.54
N ARG A 168 -39.66 0.21 -9.48
CA ARG A 168 -40.21 -1.17 -9.43
C ARG A 168 -39.09 -2.23 -9.47
N ARG A 169 -37.99 -1.96 -10.18
CA ARG A 169 -36.80 -2.85 -10.27
C ARG A 169 -35.93 -2.81 -9.01
N ILE A 170 -35.99 -1.73 -8.24
CA ILE A 170 -35.20 -1.52 -7.01
C ILE A 170 -35.98 -1.94 -5.76
N ARG A 171 -37.31 -1.76 -5.73
CA ARG A 171 -38.14 -1.91 -4.50
C ARG A 171 -39.05 -3.14 -4.44
N GLY A 172 -39.09 -3.99 -5.47
CA GLY A 172 -39.63 -5.35 -5.38
C GLY A 172 -41.07 -5.46 -4.88
N LYS A 173 -42.04 -5.04 -5.70
CA LYS A 173 -43.41 -5.56 -5.63
C LYS A 173 -43.60 -6.58 -6.75
N ALA A 174 -44.10 -7.76 -6.40
CA ALA A 174 -44.53 -8.76 -7.37
C ALA A 174 -46.06 -8.77 -7.39
N GLU A 175 -46.65 -8.57 -8.56
CA GLU A 175 -47.96 -9.14 -8.86
C GLU A 175 -47.75 -10.40 -9.70
N GLY A 176 -48.42 -11.47 -9.26
CA GLY A 176 -49.20 -12.37 -10.11
C GLY A 176 -48.54 -13.30 -11.13
N ASP A 177 -47.38 -12.97 -11.68
CA ASP A 177 -47.08 -13.44 -13.04
C ASP A 177 -45.77 -14.23 -13.03
N GLY A 178 -45.84 -15.54 -13.28
CA GLY A 178 -44.76 -16.52 -13.13
C GLY A 178 -43.55 -16.38 -14.06
N GLU A 179 -42.90 -15.22 -14.11
CA GLU A 179 -41.64 -15.00 -14.82
C GLU A 179 -40.39 -15.25 -13.96
N ARG A 180 -39.30 -15.63 -14.65
CA ARG A 180 -38.07 -16.17 -14.06
C ARG A 180 -37.24 -15.06 -13.39
N LEU A 181 -37.09 -15.15 -12.07
CA LEU A 181 -36.35 -14.18 -11.24
C LEU A 181 -34.94 -13.88 -11.74
N SER A 182 -34.52 -12.62 -11.60
CA SER A 182 -33.13 -12.20 -11.84
C SER A 182 -32.16 -12.95 -10.91
N THR A 183 -30.93 -13.18 -11.36
CA THR A 183 -29.91 -13.95 -10.60
C THR A 183 -29.61 -13.37 -9.22
N VAL A 184 -29.87 -12.07 -9.01
CA VAL A 184 -29.70 -11.39 -7.72
C VAL A 184 -30.88 -11.69 -6.79
N LEU A 185 -32.12 -11.64 -7.30
CA LEU A 185 -33.32 -11.95 -6.53
C LEU A 185 -33.42 -13.44 -6.18
N HIS A 186 -32.99 -14.33 -7.10
CA HIS A 186 -32.88 -15.76 -6.83
C HIS A 186 -31.90 -16.07 -5.68
N ARG A 187 -30.80 -15.31 -5.58
CA ARG A 187 -29.83 -15.45 -4.48
C ARG A 187 -30.37 -14.95 -3.15
N ASP A 188 -31.11 -13.84 -3.15
CA ASP A 188 -31.70 -13.27 -1.94
C ASP A 188 -32.87 -14.13 -1.43
N GLN A 189 -33.67 -14.70 -2.33
CA GLN A 189 -34.72 -15.65 -1.99
C GLN A 189 -34.11 -16.95 -1.42
N LEU A 190 -33.05 -17.50 -2.03
CA LEU A 190 -32.30 -18.65 -1.49
C LEU A 190 -31.72 -18.39 -0.10
N ALA A 191 -31.28 -17.16 0.19
CA ALA A 191 -30.77 -16.79 1.52
C ALA A 191 -31.91 -16.71 2.56
N LYS A 192 -33.12 -16.31 2.14
CA LYS A 192 -34.32 -16.19 2.99
C LYS A 192 -35.04 -17.52 3.21
N THR A 193 -35.03 -18.42 2.22
CA THR A 193 -35.68 -19.75 2.29
C THR A 193 -34.72 -20.86 2.74
N PHE A 194 -33.51 -20.52 3.16
CA PHE A 194 -32.47 -21.46 3.57
C PHE A 194 -32.90 -22.28 4.81
N ASN A 195 -33.33 -23.52 4.60
CA ASN A 195 -33.45 -24.51 5.67
C ASN A 195 -32.09 -25.19 5.91
N SER A 196 -31.77 -25.48 7.17
CA SER A 196 -30.45 -25.96 7.61
C SER A 196 -30.15 -27.43 7.23
N THR A 197 -31.01 -28.09 6.45
CA THR A 197 -30.86 -29.51 6.09
C THR A 197 -30.22 -29.76 4.71
N GLY A 198 -29.96 -28.72 3.90
CA GLY A 198 -29.44 -28.85 2.53
C GLY A 198 -27.93 -28.57 2.34
N TYR A 199 -27.05 -29.08 3.21
CA TYR A 199 -25.66 -28.63 3.31
C TYR A 199 -24.65 -29.14 2.24
N LEU A 200 -25.07 -29.93 1.24
CA LEU A 200 -24.14 -30.69 0.40
C LEU A 200 -23.85 -30.15 -1.02
N LYS A 201 -24.36 -28.97 -1.43
CA LYS A 201 -24.21 -28.51 -2.83
C LYS A 201 -23.56 -27.14 -3.10
N PHE A 202 -23.07 -26.40 -2.10
CA PHE A 202 -22.48 -25.08 -2.37
C PHE A 202 -21.12 -24.86 -1.71
N ARG A 203 -20.05 -25.12 -2.48
CA ARG A 203 -18.64 -25.05 -2.04
C ARG A 203 -18.10 -23.62 -1.82
N ASN A 204 -18.90 -22.57 -2.09
CA ASN A 204 -18.46 -21.17 -2.07
C ASN A 204 -19.26 -20.21 -1.15
N LEU A 205 -20.20 -20.69 -0.33
CA LEU A 205 -21.03 -19.82 0.53
C LEU A 205 -20.44 -19.54 1.94
N ALA A 206 -19.30 -20.15 2.30
CA ALA A 206 -18.67 -20.02 3.62
C ALA A 206 -18.02 -18.64 3.92
N LYS A 207 -18.16 -17.64 3.04
CA LYS A 207 -17.64 -16.27 3.27
C LYS A 207 -18.65 -15.29 3.86
N ILE A 208 -19.92 -15.68 4.05
CA ILE A 208 -21.00 -14.76 4.45
C ILE A 208 -21.41 -14.91 5.93
N SER A 209 -20.96 -15.95 6.64
CA SER A 209 -21.24 -16.11 8.07
C SER A 209 -20.20 -15.43 8.96
N ARG A 210 -20.24 -14.09 9.05
CA ARG A 210 -19.73 -13.37 10.24
C ARG A 210 -20.92 -12.98 11.12
N PRO A 211 -20.89 -13.21 12.44
CA PRO A 211 -22.01 -12.84 13.31
C PRO A 211 -22.16 -11.32 13.39
N LYS A 212 -23.41 -10.82 13.34
CA LYS A 212 -23.73 -9.40 13.61
C LYS A 212 -23.45 -9.07 15.09
N ARG A 213 -22.72 -7.98 15.32
CA ARG A 213 -22.47 -7.36 16.63
C ARG A 213 -23.82 -6.98 17.27
N LYS A 214 -24.13 -7.52 18.46
CA LYS A 214 -25.37 -7.23 19.21
C LYS A 214 -25.46 -5.74 19.57
N ARG A 215 -26.55 -5.07 19.18
CA ARG A 215 -26.99 -3.79 19.78
C ARG A 215 -27.74 -4.11 21.08
N LYS A 216 -27.28 -3.54 22.19
CA LYS A 216 -27.95 -3.57 23.50
C LYS A 216 -29.15 -2.62 23.45
N THR A 217 -30.32 -3.12 23.81
CA THR A 217 -31.53 -2.33 24.06
C THR A 217 -31.52 -1.96 25.54
N GLU A 218 -31.41 -0.68 25.88
CA GLU A 218 -31.71 -0.18 27.23
C GLU A 218 -32.78 0.90 27.10
N ARG A 219 -33.89 0.68 27.83
CA ARG A 219 -35.03 1.59 27.96
C ARG A 219 -34.61 2.83 28.75
N ALA A 220 -35.22 3.95 28.40
CA ALA A 220 -34.90 5.30 28.81
C ALA A 220 -35.11 5.57 30.31
N GLU A 221 -34.29 6.48 30.85
CA GLU A 221 -34.69 7.54 31.78
C GLU A 221 -33.79 8.76 31.54
N GLY A 222 -34.37 9.95 31.63
CA GLY A 222 -33.93 11.19 30.99
C GLY A 222 -32.53 11.68 31.37
N LYS A 223 -31.76 12.03 30.33
CA LYS A 223 -30.68 13.02 30.30
C LYS A 223 -30.34 13.26 28.82
N GLU A 224 -30.32 14.51 28.39
CA GLU A 224 -29.91 14.93 27.04
C GLU A 224 -28.60 14.25 26.64
N LYS A 225 -28.70 13.29 25.72
CA LYS A 225 -27.53 12.69 25.07
C LYS A 225 -27.23 13.50 23.83
N VAL A 226 -26.23 14.37 23.95
CA VAL A 226 -25.48 14.87 22.79
C VAL A 226 -25.00 13.64 22.00
N ASN A 227 -25.57 13.47 20.83
CA ASN A 227 -25.35 12.33 19.96
C ASN A 227 -23.96 12.46 19.30
N ARG A 228 -22.88 12.20 20.05
CA ARG A 228 -21.55 11.99 19.47
C ARG A 228 -21.52 10.63 18.78
N GLY A 229 -22.08 10.60 17.56
CA GLY A 229 -21.89 9.52 16.62
C GLY A 229 -20.39 9.28 16.40
N SER A 230 -20.00 8.01 16.43
CA SER A 230 -18.64 7.52 16.18
C SER A 230 -17.95 8.29 15.05
N SER A 231 -17.01 9.16 15.41
CA SER A 231 -16.10 9.86 14.50
C SER A 231 -15.50 8.85 13.52
N ARG A 232 -15.94 8.90 12.26
CA ARG A 232 -15.09 8.50 11.14
C ARG A 232 -14.00 9.57 11.08
N ASN A 233 -12.73 9.20 10.93
CA ASN A 233 -11.64 10.13 10.60
C ASN A 233 -12.01 10.96 9.37
N GLU A 234 -12.69 12.07 9.59
CA GLU A 234 -13.08 13.01 8.55
C GLU A 234 -11.89 13.96 8.38
N PHE A 235 -11.09 13.70 7.35
CA PHE A 235 -9.92 14.52 7.05
C PHE A 235 -10.28 15.90 6.49
N ALA A 236 -11.55 16.10 6.13
CA ALA A 236 -12.08 17.37 5.66
C ALA A 236 -13.54 17.53 6.10
N VAL A 237 -13.94 18.75 6.46
CA VAL A 237 -15.33 19.10 6.80
C VAL A 237 -15.75 20.30 5.96
N VAL A 238 -17.00 20.30 5.48
CA VAL A 238 -17.61 21.41 4.73
C VAL A 238 -18.77 21.96 5.53
N GLU A 239 -18.73 23.25 5.82
CA GLU A 239 -19.80 23.98 6.51
C GLU A 239 -20.31 25.12 5.65
N VAL A 240 -21.61 25.38 5.63
CA VAL A 240 -22.16 26.54 4.93
C VAL A 240 -21.97 27.77 5.82
N VAL A 241 -21.45 28.87 5.25
CA VAL A 241 -21.28 30.13 5.98
C VAL A 241 -22.59 30.91 5.87
N GLU A 242 -23.25 31.13 7.00
CA GLU A 242 -24.43 31.99 7.07
C GLU A 242 -23.99 33.45 7.17
N ASP A 243 -24.36 34.27 6.17
CA ASP A 243 -24.20 35.72 6.28
C ASP A 243 -25.12 36.26 7.38
N ARG A 244 -24.51 36.64 8.51
CA ARG A 244 -25.10 37.57 9.47
C ARG A 244 -25.04 38.98 8.88
N GLY A 245 -25.87 39.20 7.86
CA GLY A 245 -26.32 40.56 7.54
C GLY A 245 -27.18 41.06 8.70
N GLY A 246 -26.83 42.23 9.23
CA GLY A 246 -27.39 42.77 10.46
C GLY A 246 -28.90 42.99 10.37
N ASP A 247 -29.62 42.39 11.31
CA ASP A 247 -30.84 42.93 11.88
C ASP A 247 -30.64 42.85 13.40
N GLU A 248 -30.11 43.92 13.97
CA GLU A 248 -30.42 44.24 15.36
C GLU A 248 -31.90 44.67 15.38
N ASP A 249 -32.61 44.22 16.41
CA ASP A 249 -33.98 44.58 16.82
C ASP A 249 -35.13 43.63 16.45
N PHE A 250 -35.92 43.35 17.51
CA PHE A 250 -37.21 42.62 17.58
C PHE A 250 -37.23 41.16 18.05
N GLU A 251 -36.28 40.73 18.89
CA GLU A 251 -36.39 39.44 19.60
C GLU A 251 -36.95 39.60 21.04
N GLY A 252 -38.00 40.42 21.21
CA GLY A 252 -38.52 40.76 22.53
C GLY A 252 -40.05 40.77 22.71
N LEU A 253 -40.85 40.46 21.69
CA LEU A 253 -42.30 40.73 21.74
C LEU A 253 -43.23 39.67 21.12
N LEU A 254 -42.74 38.47 20.79
CA LEU A 254 -43.60 37.35 20.40
C LEU A 254 -43.16 36.09 21.15
N GLY A 255 -44.09 35.50 21.90
CA GLY A 255 -43.84 34.38 22.80
C GLY A 255 -43.24 33.14 22.13
N GLU A 256 -42.66 32.29 22.96
CA GLU A 256 -42.09 30.98 22.61
C GLU A 256 -43.07 30.19 21.73
N GLY A 257 -42.81 30.19 20.42
CA GLY A 257 -43.70 29.53 19.46
C GLY A 257 -43.50 29.95 18.01
N TYR A 258 -43.06 31.18 17.74
CA TYR A 258 -42.82 31.64 16.36
C TYR A 258 -41.70 32.70 16.32
N GLY A 259 -40.49 32.27 15.93
CA GLY A 259 -39.43 33.13 15.42
C GLY A 259 -38.60 32.30 14.43
N GLY A 260 -38.20 32.75 13.24
CA GLY A 260 -38.38 33.97 12.47
C GLY A 260 -37.75 33.66 11.10
N SER A 261 -38.31 34.20 10.03
CA SER A 261 -38.13 33.84 8.62
C SER A 261 -36.68 33.72 8.11
N ARG A 262 -36.37 32.60 7.43
CA ARG A 262 -35.44 32.52 6.28
C ARG A 262 -35.76 31.28 5.45
N GLY A 263 -35.74 31.41 4.11
CA GLY A 263 -36.24 30.43 3.13
C GLY A 263 -35.80 28.99 3.38
N ARG A 264 -36.66 28.21 4.02
CA ARG A 264 -36.33 26.85 4.46
C ARG A 264 -36.50 25.90 3.29
N TRP A 265 -35.39 25.54 2.65
CA TRP A 265 -35.31 24.44 1.71
C TRP A 265 -36.09 23.23 2.25
N ARG A 266 -37.11 22.77 1.51
CA ARG A 266 -37.86 21.56 1.86
C ARG A 266 -37.26 20.37 1.12
N GLY A 267 -36.16 19.81 1.60
CA GLY A 267 -35.56 18.66 0.93
C GLY A 267 -34.19 18.26 1.46
N SER A 268 -33.81 17.00 1.21
CA SER A 268 -32.40 16.61 1.24
C SER A 268 -31.64 17.34 0.14
N THR A 269 -30.68 18.18 0.50
CA THR A 269 -29.82 18.90 -0.45
C THR A 269 -28.40 18.32 -0.54
N ARG A 270 -27.66 18.74 -1.55
CA ARG A 270 -26.24 18.46 -1.76
C ARG A 270 -25.54 19.76 -2.20
N LEU A 271 -24.25 19.86 -1.89
CA LEU A 271 -23.41 20.97 -2.33
C LEU A 271 -22.48 20.47 -3.44
N LEU A 272 -22.56 21.11 -4.60
CA LEU A 272 -21.58 20.98 -5.67
C LEU A 272 -20.50 22.03 -5.46
N LEU A 273 -19.35 21.62 -4.92
CA LEU A 273 -18.22 22.50 -4.64
C LEU A 273 -17.62 23.01 -5.95
N LEU A 274 -17.52 24.33 -6.09
CA LEU A 274 -16.94 24.97 -7.26
C LEU A 274 -15.42 25.06 -7.14
N ASP A 275 -14.75 25.13 -8.28
CA ASP A 275 -13.30 25.32 -8.35
C ASP A 275 -12.86 26.61 -7.63
N GLU A 276 -11.66 26.59 -7.04
CA GLU A 276 -11.08 27.71 -6.26
C GLU A 276 -11.11 29.03 -7.05
N ARG A 277 -10.98 28.98 -8.38
CA ARG A 277 -11.04 30.16 -9.26
C ARG A 277 -12.36 30.93 -9.18
N TYR A 278 -13.43 30.32 -8.69
CA TYR A 278 -14.77 30.91 -8.56
C TYR A 278 -15.13 31.27 -7.10
N SER A 279 -14.13 31.32 -6.22
CA SER A 279 -14.33 31.53 -4.77
C SER A 279 -14.17 32.99 -4.32
N GLY A 280 -14.08 33.94 -5.25
CA GLY A 280 -14.02 35.37 -4.95
C GLY A 280 -15.37 35.94 -4.45
N ASP A 281 -15.35 37.17 -3.92
CA ASP A 281 -16.55 37.94 -3.53
C ASP A 281 -17.36 38.46 -4.74
N GLU A 282 -17.03 37.98 -5.94
CA GLU A 282 -17.56 38.50 -7.19
C GLU A 282 -18.94 37.91 -7.49
N GLU A 283 -19.85 38.80 -7.90
CA GLU A 283 -21.26 38.52 -8.19
C GLU A 283 -21.42 37.41 -9.25
N VAL A 284 -22.65 36.93 -9.43
CA VAL A 284 -23.06 35.88 -10.41
C VAL A 284 -22.50 36.09 -11.85
N GLN A 285 -22.03 37.30 -12.15
CA GLN A 285 -21.44 37.72 -13.43
C GLN A 285 -20.11 37.03 -13.75
N ASP A 286 -19.33 36.55 -12.77
CA ASP A 286 -18.02 35.92 -13.01
C ASP A 286 -18.04 34.38 -12.96
N LEU A 287 -19.23 33.80 -12.79
CA LEU A 287 -19.43 32.35 -12.85
C LEU A 287 -19.32 31.81 -14.30
N PRO A 288 -18.92 30.54 -14.47
CA PRO A 288 -18.96 29.86 -15.76
C PRO A 288 -20.33 29.95 -16.43
N GLU A 289 -20.32 30.06 -17.75
CA GLU A 289 -21.55 30.09 -18.56
C GLU A 289 -22.46 28.89 -18.27
N ALA A 290 -21.87 27.71 -18.04
CA ALA A 290 -22.59 26.50 -17.66
C ALA A 290 -23.40 26.64 -16.35
N ILE A 291 -22.91 27.44 -15.38
CA ILE A 291 -23.60 27.71 -14.12
C ILE A 291 -24.63 28.82 -14.30
N LYS A 292 -24.33 29.85 -15.10
CA LYS A 292 -25.29 30.92 -15.42
C LYS A 292 -26.53 30.39 -16.14
N VAL A 293 -26.33 29.56 -17.16
CA VAL A 293 -27.43 28.89 -17.88
C VAL A 293 -28.28 28.05 -16.93
N LEU A 294 -27.68 27.39 -15.93
CA LEU A 294 -28.41 26.62 -14.93
C LEU A 294 -29.31 27.51 -14.05
N PHE A 295 -28.84 28.68 -13.64
CA PHE A 295 -29.66 29.65 -12.91
C PHE A 295 -30.73 30.30 -13.79
N GLU A 296 -30.47 30.52 -15.08
CA GLU A 296 -31.47 31.01 -16.03
C GLU A 296 -32.56 29.97 -16.34
N GLU A 297 -32.20 28.70 -16.51
CA GLU A 297 -33.14 27.58 -16.62
C GLU A 297 -34.03 27.53 -15.38
N ALA A 298 -33.44 27.61 -14.18
CA ALA A 298 -34.18 27.60 -12.92
C ALA A 298 -35.16 28.77 -12.78
N LYS A 299 -34.78 29.97 -13.26
CA LYS A 299 -35.66 31.15 -13.30
C LYS A 299 -36.84 30.99 -14.26
N LYS A 300 -36.65 30.29 -15.38
CA LYS A 300 -37.72 30.03 -16.37
C LYS A 300 -38.73 28.99 -15.92
N THR A 301 -38.33 28.05 -15.06
CA THR A 301 -39.18 26.95 -14.58
C THR A 301 -39.88 27.25 -13.25
N ASP A 302 -39.84 28.49 -12.75
CA ASP A 302 -40.33 28.90 -11.42
C ASP A 302 -39.70 28.12 -10.24
N ALA A 303 -38.59 27.42 -10.52
CA ALA A 303 -37.81 26.60 -9.60
C ALA A 303 -36.67 27.41 -8.96
N SER A 304 -36.86 28.71 -8.78
CA SER A 304 -35.84 29.62 -8.22
C SER A 304 -35.37 29.22 -6.81
N LEU A 305 -36.15 28.39 -6.10
CA LEU A 305 -35.83 27.81 -4.79
C LEU A 305 -35.07 26.47 -4.86
N SER A 306 -34.82 25.92 -6.07
CA SER A 306 -34.14 24.63 -6.23
C SER A 306 -32.64 24.76 -6.49
N PHE A 307 -32.09 25.96 -6.70
CA PHE A 307 -30.66 26.15 -6.85
C PHE A 307 -30.22 27.43 -6.16
N GLU A 308 -29.26 27.32 -5.25
CA GLU A 308 -28.72 28.47 -4.51
C GLU A 308 -27.20 28.44 -4.55
N LEU A 309 -26.58 29.58 -4.85
CA LEU A 309 -25.14 29.75 -4.68
C LEU A 309 -24.86 30.05 -3.21
N VAL A 310 -24.08 29.20 -2.57
CA VAL A 310 -23.73 29.31 -1.14
C VAL A 310 -22.22 29.40 -0.95
N LYS A 311 -21.79 30.22 0.00
CA LYS A 311 -20.40 30.23 0.45
C LYS A 311 -20.19 29.12 1.47
N CYS A 312 -19.13 28.33 1.28
CA CYS A 312 -18.80 27.21 2.14
C CYS A 312 -17.41 27.38 2.74
N ARG A 313 -17.26 26.89 3.97
CA ARG A 313 -16.01 26.76 4.70
C ARG A 313 -15.54 25.31 4.62
N LEU A 314 -14.58 25.04 3.74
CA LEU A 314 -13.90 23.75 3.63
C LEU A 314 -12.69 23.73 4.57
N THR A 315 -12.78 22.97 5.65
CA THR A 315 -11.71 22.78 6.63
C THR A 315 -10.98 21.47 6.34
N LEU A 316 -9.68 21.54 6.10
CA LEU A 316 -8.79 20.38 5.90
C LEU A 316 -7.95 20.17 7.16
N PHE A 317 -7.97 18.95 7.71
CA PHE A 317 -7.26 18.58 8.94
C PHE A 317 -5.93 17.88 8.64
N TYR A 318 -5.15 17.59 9.69
CA TYR A 318 -3.89 16.86 9.62
C TYR A 318 -3.94 15.67 8.65
N ASP A 319 -4.94 14.78 8.81
CA ASP A 319 -5.10 13.56 8.02
C ASP A 319 -5.25 13.76 6.50
N TYR A 320 -5.59 14.97 6.05
CA TYR A 320 -5.67 15.31 4.64
C TYR A 320 -4.28 15.37 3.97
N TRP A 321 -3.30 15.91 4.69
CA TRP A 321 -1.99 16.21 4.14
C TRP A 321 -1.13 14.96 3.94
N PRO A 322 -0.41 14.84 2.81
CA PRO A 322 0.51 13.74 2.59
C PRO A 322 1.71 13.83 3.55
N MET A 323 2.32 12.68 3.81
CA MET A 323 3.45 12.53 4.72
C MET A 323 4.59 13.51 4.41
N ASN A 324 4.94 13.69 3.14
CA ASN A 324 6.05 14.53 2.73
C ASN A 324 5.82 16.01 3.04
N GLU A 325 4.61 16.54 2.78
CA GLU A 325 4.27 17.94 3.08
C GLU A 325 4.26 18.22 4.58
N VAL A 326 3.76 17.27 5.37
CA VAL A 326 3.79 17.36 6.83
C VAL A 326 5.23 17.38 7.34
N LEU A 327 6.08 16.46 6.86
CA LEU A 327 7.48 16.41 7.28
C LEU A 327 8.27 17.64 6.81
N GLU A 328 8.00 18.16 5.61
CA GLU A 328 8.64 19.38 5.10
C GLU A 328 8.30 20.61 5.93
N ALA A 329 7.07 20.69 6.45
CA ALA A 329 6.66 21.77 7.35
C ALA A 329 7.28 21.66 8.75
N LEU A 330 7.57 20.45 9.22
CA LEU A 330 8.09 20.18 10.56
C LEU A 330 9.62 20.20 10.65
N LEU A 331 10.31 19.79 9.59
CA LEU A 331 11.76 19.67 9.57
C LEU A 331 12.42 21.02 9.22
N PRO A 332 13.67 21.26 9.67
CA PRO A 332 14.41 22.47 9.32
C PRO A 332 14.52 22.68 7.81
N LYS A 333 14.41 23.95 7.36
CA LYS A 333 14.55 24.32 5.94
C LYS A 333 15.88 23.83 5.37
N GLY A 334 15.82 23.17 4.21
CA GLY A 334 17.01 22.62 3.53
C GLY A 334 17.38 21.20 3.94
N MET A 335 16.74 20.62 4.97
CA MET A 335 16.89 19.21 5.31
C MET A 335 16.18 18.33 4.28
N ILE A 336 16.80 17.21 3.89
CA ILE A 336 16.22 16.28 2.93
C ILE A 336 15.12 15.46 3.63
N VAL A 337 13.88 15.59 3.18
CA VAL A 337 12.76 14.85 3.78
C VAL A 337 12.90 13.33 3.53
N PRO A 338 12.85 12.49 4.56
CA PRO A 338 12.87 11.04 4.40
C PRO A 338 11.53 10.56 3.80
N SER A 339 11.51 10.36 2.48
CA SER A 339 10.30 10.03 1.72
C SER A 339 10.05 8.53 1.53
N ALA A 340 11.05 7.69 1.82
CA ALA A 340 10.97 6.24 1.60
C ALA A 340 11.44 5.43 2.82
N PHE A 341 10.75 4.32 3.05
CA PHE A 341 11.09 3.35 4.08
C PHE A 341 10.86 1.92 3.58
N GLU A 342 11.52 0.95 4.19
CA GLU A 342 11.29 -0.46 3.89
C GLU A 342 10.16 -1.00 4.76
N MET A 343 9.22 -1.74 4.18
CA MET A 343 8.13 -2.35 4.92
C MET A 343 8.40 -3.85 5.09
N VAL A 344 8.26 -4.34 6.32
CA VAL A 344 8.33 -5.75 6.68
C VAL A 344 7.07 -6.12 7.46
N GLY A 345 6.08 -6.66 6.76
CA GLY A 345 4.74 -6.85 7.32
C GLY A 345 4.17 -5.52 7.82
N HIS A 346 3.89 -5.39 9.12
CA HIS A 346 3.39 -4.15 9.73
C HIS A 346 4.48 -3.19 10.24
N ILE A 347 5.76 -3.53 10.06
CA ILE A 347 6.89 -2.75 10.58
C ILE A 347 7.44 -1.89 9.44
N ALA A 348 7.54 -0.58 9.68
CA ALA A 348 8.25 0.35 8.82
C ALA A 348 9.68 0.54 9.33
N HIS A 349 10.66 0.23 8.50
CA HIS A 349 12.08 0.39 8.78
C HIS A 349 12.62 1.64 8.07
N LEU A 350 12.92 2.66 8.87
CA LEU A 350 13.53 3.91 8.44
C LEU A 350 15.05 3.75 8.28
N ASN A 351 15.62 4.51 7.35
CA ASN A 351 17.06 4.66 7.19
C ASN A 351 17.41 6.14 7.41
N LEU A 352 17.41 6.55 8.68
CA LEU A 352 17.68 7.93 9.06
C LEU A 352 19.17 8.25 8.91
N ARG A 353 19.47 9.47 8.48
CA ARG A 353 20.82 10.02 8.41
C ARG A 353 21.12 10.78 9.70
N ASP A 354 22.37 11.11 9.95
CA ASP A 354 22.81 11.84 11.14
C ASP A 354 22.02 13.16 11.33
N GLU A 355 21.74 13.87 10.22
CA GLU A 355 20.92 15.09 10.20
C GLU A 355 19.46 14.87 10.68
N HIS A 356 18.93 13.66 10.53
CA HIS A 356 17.55 13.32 10.92
C HIS A 356 17.45 12.83 12.38
N LEU A 357 18.55 12.38 13.00
CA LEU A 357 18.52 11.75 14.32
C LEU A 357 17.88 12.61 15.42
N PRO A 358 18.07 13.95 15.47
CA PRO A 358 17.38 14.80 16.44
C PRO A 358 15.85 14.76 16.30
N TYR A 359 15.34 14.49 15.10
CA TYR A 359 13.91 14.48 14.77
C TYR A 359 13.34 13.07 14.61
N LYS A 360 14.09 12.02 14.98
CA LYS A 360 13.73 10.62 14.69
C LYS A 360 12.35 10.21 15.21
N ARG A 361 11.98 10.63 16.43
CA ARG A 361 10.67 10.33 17.04
C ARG A 361 9.53 11.08 16.32
N LEU A 362 9.76 12.34 15.93
CA LEU A 362 8.81 13.14 15.17
C LEU A 362 8.54 12.54 13.80
N ILE A 363 9.61 12.21 13.07
CA ILE A 363 9.52 11.55 11.75
C ILE A 363 8.76 10.23 11.89
N ALA A 364 9.09 9.42 12.88
CA ALA A 364 8.43 8.14 13.12
C ALA A 364 6.95 8.27 13.47
N LYS A 365 6.56 9.28 14.25
CA LYS A 365 5.15 9.58 14.55
C LYS A 365 4.38 9.87 13.26
N VAL A 366 4.88 10.78 12.42
CA VAL A 366 4.23 11.11 11.15
C VAL A 366 4.17 9.90 10.22
N VAL A 367 5.24 9.11 10.11
CA VAL A 367 5.23 7.87 9.31
C VAL A 367 4.17 6.89 9.82
N LEU A 368 4.05 6.73 11.13
CA LEU A 368 3.04 5.86 11.73
C LEU A 368 1.63 6.36 11.39
N ASP A 369 1.31 7.61 11.72
CA ASP A 369 -0.03 8.19 11.56
C ASP A 369 -0.51 8.10 10.10
N LYS A 370 0.36 8.48 9.16
CA LYS A 370 0.02 8.52 7.73
C LYS A 370 -0.11 7.13 7.09
N ASN A 371 0.32 6.06 7.76
CA ASN A 371 0.31 4.70 7.21
C ASN A 371 -0.51 3.70 8.03
N GLN A 372 -1.25 4.15 9.05
CA GLN A 372 -2.18 3.30 9.78
C GLN A 372 -3.36 2.84 8.90
N PRO A 373 -3.94 1.65 9.15
CA PRO A 373 -3.53 0.65 10.15
C PRO A 373 -2.48 -0.35 9.61
N LYS A 374 -1.93 -0.13 8.41
CA LYS A 374 -1.00 -1.06 7.77
C LYS A 374 0.33 -1.10 8.51
N ILE A 375 0.86 0.06 8.85
CA ILE A 375 2.04 0.20 9.71
C ILE A 375 1.57 0.34 11.15
N GLN A 376 2.17 -0.46 12.04
CA GLN A 376 1.89 -0.44 13.46
C GLN A 376 3.15 -0.15 14.28
N THR A 377 4.34 -0.50 13.76
CA THR A 377 5.64 -0.20 14.37
C THR A 377 6.50 0.58 13.39
N VAL A 378 7.20 1.59 13.88
CA VAL A 378 8.25 2.28 13.12
C VAL A 378 9.56 2.10 13.85
N VAL A 379 10.58 1.63 13.13
CA VAL A 379 11.91 1.34 13.65
C VAL A 379 12.97 2.08 12.84
N ASN A 380 14.11 2.31 13.47
CA ASN A 380 15.32 2.75 12.79
C ASN A 380 16.47 1.81 13.12
N LYS A 381 17.42 1.70 12.19
CA LYS A 381 18.62 0.90 12.39
C LYS A 381 19.68 1.74 13.10
N ILE A 382 20.22 1.21 14.19
CA ILE A 382 21.21 1.90 15.03
C ILE A 382 22.61 1.73 14.42
N ASP A 383 22.98 0.49 14.11
CA ASP A 383 24.34 0.14 13.73
C ASP A 383 24.44 -0.75 12.48
N PRO A 384 25.57 -0.72 11.76
CA PRO A 384 25.81 -1.68 10.68
C PRO A 384 25.84 -3.13 11.19
N ILE A 385 25.57 -4.09 10.31
CA ILE A 385 25.44 -5.50 10.70
C ILE A 385 26.83 -6.10 10.84
N HIS A 386 27.27 -6.35 12.08
CA HIS A 386 28.61 -6.86 12.39
C HIS A 386 28.64 -8.26 13.02
N ASN A 387 27.50 -8.82 13.43
CA ASN A 387 27.45 -10.15 14.06
C ASN A 387 27.33 -11.31 13.06
N ASP A 388 27.62 -12.52 13.53
CA ASP A 388 27.62 -13.75 12.74
C ASP A 388 26.21 -14.15 12.28
N PHE A 389 25.20 -13.89 13.12
CA PHE A 389 23.79 -14.15 12.79
C PHE A 389 23.14 -13.11 11.88
N ARG A 390 23.89 -12.07 11.50
CA ARG A 390 23.45 -10.97 10.64
C ARG A 390 22.20 -10.22 11.14
N THR A 391 21.91 -10.24 12.44
CA THR A 391 20.75 -9.54 13.02
C THR A 391 20.98 -8.03 13.01
N MET A 392 19.89 -7.28 12.83
CA MET A 392 19.94 -5.81 12.83
C MET A 392 19.67 -5.30 14.24
N GLN A 393 20.48 -4.37 14.73
CA GLN A 393 20.15 -3.61 15.93
C GLN A 393 19.15 -2.52 15.56
N LEU A 394 17.92 -2.67 16.04
CA LEU A 394 16.79 -1.81 15.72
C LEU A 394 16.32 -1.10 16.98
N GLU A 395 16.14 0.22 16.88
CA GLU A 395 15.40 1.00 17.87
C GLU A 395 13.95 1.15 17.42
N VAL A 396 12.99 0.92 18.33
CA VAL A 396 11.59 1.25 18.09
C VAL A 396 11.42 2.75 18.34
N LEU A 397 10.93 3.46 17.32
CA LEU A 397 10.74 4.91 17.38
C LEU A 397 9.28 5.31 17.62
N ALA A 398 8.32 4.52 17.11
CA ALA A 398 6.90 4.77 17.31
C ALA A 398 6.07 3.48 17.17
N GLY A 399 4.87 3.48 17.76
CA GLY A 399 3.87 2.44 17.55
C GLY A 399 3.84 1.35 18.62
N ASN A 400 3.52 0.11 18.23
CA ASN A 400 3.63 -1.06 19.11
C ASN A 400 5.10 -1.50 19.19
N HIS A 401 5.58 -1.89 20.37
CA HIS A 401 6.98 -2.28 20.58
C HIS A 401 7.29 -3.72 20.11
N SER A 402 6.53 -4.25 19.14
CA SER A 402 6.69 -5.61 18.63
C SER A 402 7.55 -5.64 17.38
N LEU A 403 8.64 -6.41 17.40
CA LEU A 403 9.49 -6.67 16.23
C LEU A 403 9.16 -7.98 15.51
N VAL A 404 8.18 -8.72 16.04
CA VAL A 404 7.63 -9.93 15.43
C VAL A 404 6.53 -9.53 14.45
N THR A 405 6.64 -10.00 13.20
CA THR A 405 5.72 -9.66 12.12
C THR A 405 5.51 -10.85 11.19
N MET A 406 4.51 -10.73 10.30
CA MET A 406 4.22 -11.70 9.25
C MET A 406 4.36 -11.04 7.89
N VAL A 407 5.22 -11.60 7.06
CA VAL A 407 5.50 -11.15 5.70
C VAL A 407 4.85 -12.11 4.72
N VAL A 408 4.17 -11.57 3.72
CA VAL A 408 3.64 -12.36 2.59
C VAL A 408 4.51 -12.10 1.37
N GLU A 409 5.15 -13.14 0.87
CA GLU A 409 5.94 -13.08 -0.36
C GLU A 409 5.60 -14.26 -1.27
N ASN A 410 5.24 -13.99 -2.53
CA ASN A 410 4.92 -15.02 -3.53
C ASN A 410 3.85 -16.04 -3.05
N GLY A 411 2.91 -15.57 -2.23
CA GLY A 411 1.83 -16.38 -1.65
C GLY A 411 2.23 -17.23 -0.44
N LEU A 412 3.50 -17.20 -0.04
CA LEU A 412 3.99 -17.81 1.21
C LEU A 412 3.93 -16.80 2.36
N ARG A 413 3.70 -17.29 3.57
CA ARG A 413 3.67 -16.49 4.80
C ARG A 413 4.90 -16.80 5.64
N PHE A 414 5.61 -15.77 6.06
CA PHE A 414 6.82 -15.89 6.87
C PHE A 414 6.62 -15.12 8.17
N HIS A 415 6.60 -15.83 9.28
CA HIS A 415 6.84 -15.26 10.60
C HIS A 415 8.31 -14.92 10.74
N VAL A 416 8.58 -13.69 11.15
CA VAL A 416 9.93 -13.17 11.32
C VAL A 416 9.97 -12.29 12.56
N ASP A 417 11.04 -12.41 13.33
CA ASP A 417 11.38 -11.48 14.41
C ASP A 417 12.62 -10.69 14.02
N LEU A 418 12.42 -9.42 13.64
CA LEU A 418 13.50 -8.57 13.13
C LEU A 418 14.61 -8.30 14.16
N ALA A 419 14.37 -8.53 15.46
CA ALA A 419 15.41 -8.44 16.48
C ALA A 419 16.37 -9.62 16.45
N ARG A 420 15.91 -10.79 16.02
CA ARG A 420 16.60 -12.08 16.20
C ARG A 420 17.02 -12.75 14.90
N VAL A 421 16.45 -12.34 13.76
CA VAL A 421 16.74 -12.95 12.45
C VAL A 421 16.96 -11.90 11.37
N TYR A 422 17.73 -12.27 10.35
CA TYR A 422 17.91 -11.44 9.16
C TYR A 422 16.74 -11.62 8.18
N TRP A 423 16.18 -10.50 7.71
CA TRP A 423 15.21 -10.45 6.62
C TRP A 423 15.50 -9.25 5.71
N ASN A 424 15.23 -9.41 4.41
CA ASN A 424 15.32 -8.33 3.43
C ASN A 424 14.25 -8.49 2.34
N SER A 425 13.31 -7.56 2.30
CA SER A 425 12.19 -7.57 1.36
C SER A 425 12.64 -7.18 -0.06
N LYS A 426 13.74 -6.44 -0.20
CA LYS A 426 14.29 -5.98 -1.50
C LYS A 426 14.88 -7.12 -2.35
N LEU A 427 15.10 -8.29 -1.76
CA LEU A 427 15.60 -9.47 -2.46
C LEU A 427 14.50 -10.34 -3.10
N GLY A 428 13.23 -9.98 -2.98
CA GLY A 428 12.11 -10.79 -3.48
C GLY A 428 12.20 -11.10 -4.99
N THR A 429 12.61 -10.12 -5.81
CA THR A 429 12.79 -10.32 -7.26
C THR A 429 13.95 -11.26 -7.59
N GLU A 430 15.04 -11.18 -6.82
CA GLU A 430 16.18 -12.08 -7.00
C GLU A 430 15.84 -13.51 -6.57
N ARG A 431 15.10 -13.68 -5.47
CA ARG A 431 14.56 -14.99 -5.07
C ARG A 431 13.67 -15.58 -6.15
N GLN A 432 12.73 -14.79 -6.68
CA GLN A 432 11.87 -15.23 -7.77
C GLN A 432 12.68 -15.64 -9.02
N ARG A 433 13.68 -14.85 -9.40
CA ARG A 433 14.59 -15.17 -10.51
C ARG A 433 15.29 -16.51 -10.31
N LEU A 434 15.86 -16.73 -9.12
CA LEU A 434 16.54 -17.99 -8.81
C LEU A 434 15.59 -19.19 -8.93
N LEU A 435 14.38 -19.05 -8.37
CA LEU A 435 13.35 -20.10 -8.37
C LEU A 435 12.86 -20.45 -9.79
N LEU A 436 12.85 -19.49 -10.72
CA LEU A 436 12.50 -19.75 -12.13
C LEU A 436 13.51 -20.67 -12.84
N GLY A 437 14.72 -20.83 -12.28
CA GLY A 437 15.72 -21.75 -12.80
C GLY A 437 15.60 -23.18 -12.27
N PHE A 438 14.66 -23.46 -11.36
CA PHE A 438 14.47 -24.78 -10.76
C PHE A 438 13.28 -25.53 -11.39
N ASP A 439 13.36 -26.85 -11.37
CA ASP A 439 12.30 -27.75 -11.84
C ASP A 439 11.87 -28.79 -10.78
N GLN A 440 10.93 -29.66 -11.14
CA GLN A 440 10.35 -30.64 -10.21
C GLN A 440 11.28 -31.83 -9.89
N ASN A 441 12.34 -32.04 -10.68
CA ASN A 441 13.33 -33.07 -10.46
C ASN A 441 14.47 -32.61 -9.55
N ASP A 442 14.64 -31.29 -9.40
CA ASP A 442 15.69 -30.72 -8.58
C ASP A 442 15.61 -31.13 -7.10
N VAL A 443 16.78 -31.20 -6.48
CA VAL A 443 16.94 -31.28 -5.02
C VAL A 443 17.85 -30.14 -4.62
N VAL A 444 17.31 -29.23 -3.81
CA VAL A 444 17.97 -27.97 -3.47
C VAL A 444 18.57 -28.05 -2.08
N CYS A 445 19.81 -27.60 -1.95
CA CYS A 445 20.50 -27.40 -0.69
C CYS A 445 20.69 -25.91 -0.44
N ASP A 446 19.99 -25.34 0.55
CA ASP A 446 20.12 -23.94 0.96
C ASP A 446 21.01 -23.87 2.21
N VAL A 447 22.25 -23.38 2.05
CA VAL A 447 23.30 -23.48 3.09
C VAL A 447 23.11 -22.42 4.19
N PHE A 448 22.52 -21.27 3.84
CA PHE A 448 22.34 -20.11 4.72
C PHE A 448 20.89 -19.58 4.55
N ALA A 449 19.94 -20.41 4.95
CA ALA A 449 18.55 -20.26 4.61
C ALA A 449 17.84 -19.15 5.40
N GLY A 450 18.36 -18.71 6.54
CA GLY A 450 17.69 -17.82 7.47
C GLY A 450 16.33 -18.40 7.88
N VAL A 451 15.28 -17.59 7.80
CA VAL A 451 13.88 -18.03 8.04
C VAL A 451 13.27 -18.81 6.86
N GLY A 452 14.08 -19.12 5.85
CA GLY A 452 13.76 -19.95 4.69
C GLY A 452 13.02 -19.30 3.52
N PRO A 453 13.23 -18.01 3.14
CA PRO A 453 12.53 -17.43 2.01
C PRO A 453 12.85 -18.11 0.67
N ILE A 454 14.08 -18.61 0.47
CA ILE A 454 14.44 -19.41 -0.72
C ILE A 454 14.02 -20.86 -0.50
N ALA A 455 14.44 -21.47 0.61
CA ALA A 455 14.14 -22.87 0.92
C ALA A 455 12.64 -23.24 0.85
N LEU A 456 11.75 -22.47 1.48
CA LEU A 456 10.30 -22.76 1.46
C LEU A 456 9.70 -22.48 0.08
N ALA A 457 10.17 -21.45 -0.62
CA ALA A 457 9.70 -21.18 -1.97
C ALA A 457 10.14 -22.27 -2.95
N ALA A 458 11.36 -22.77 -2.83
CA ALA A 458 11.87 -23.90 -3.61
C ALA A 458 11.07 -25.17 -3.32
N ALA A 459 10.72 -25.43 -2.06
CA ALA A 459 9.97 -26.63 -1.66
C ALA A 459 8.60 -26.76 -2.34
N ARG A 460 8.02 -25.68 -2.87
CA ARG A 460 6.79 -25.73 -3.68
C ARG A 460 7.01 -26.25 -5.10
N ILE A 461 8.23 -26.14 -5.61
CA ILE A 461 8.60 -26.42 -7.00
C ILE A 461 9.31 -27.76 -7.08
N VAL A 462 10.35 -27.92 -6.27
CA VAL A 462 11.33 -29.00 -6.40
C VAL A 462 10.94 -30.26 -5.64
N LYS A 463 11.69 -31.35 -5.85
CA LYS A 463 11.43 -32.66 -5.25
C LYS A 463 11.65 -32.65 -3.73
N ARG A 464 12.76 -32.06 -3.28
CA ARG A 464 13.16 -32.02 -1.86
C ARG A 464 14.07 -30.82 -1.62
N VAL A 465 13.98 -30.23 -0.43
CA VAL A 465 14.87 -29.16 0.02
C VAL A 465 15.57 -29.58 1.31
N TYR A 466 16.86 -29.34 1.38
CA TYR A 466 17.65 -29.38 2.62
C TYR A 466 18.07 -27.95 2.95
N ALA A 467 17.66 -27.45 4.10
CA ALA A 467 17.87 -26.07 4.49
C ALA A 467 18.65 -26.00 5.79
N ASN A 468 19.68 -25.16 5.82
CA ASN A 468 20.54 -24.98 6.98
C ASN A 468 20.65 -23.50 7.33
N ASP A 469 20.74 -23.21 8.62
CA ASP A 469 21.23 -21.91 9.07
C ASP A 469 22.01 -22.04 10.38
N LEU A 470 22.96 -21.14 10.61
CA LEU A 470 23.75 -21.11 11.85
C LEU A 470 22.93 -20.56 13.02
N ASN A 471 22.02 -19.61 12.76
CA ASN A 471 21.23 -18.95 13.79
C ASN A 471 20.07 -19.87 14.26
N PRO A 472 20.04 -20.31 15.52
CA PRO A 472 18.98 -21.19 16.02
C PRO A 472 17.60 -20.54 15.98
N HIS A 473 17.49 -19.22 16.13
CA HIS A 473 16.20 -18.53 16.01
C HIS A 473 15.69 -18.50 14.57
N ALA A 474 16.60 -18.35 13.60
CA ALA A 474 16.23 -18.42 12.20
C ALA A 474 15.69 -19.81 11.83
N VAL A 475 16.33 -20.86 12.36
CA VAL A 475 15.88 -22.25 12.23
C VAL A 475 14.51 -22.47 12.86
N GLU A 476 14.29 -22.02 14.09
CA GLU A 476 12.98 -22.11 14.76
C GLU A 476 11.87 -21.45 13.93
N PHE A 477 12.10 -20.24 13.42
CA PHE A 477 11.15 -19.56 12.53
C PHE A 477 10.98 -20.30 11.20
N MET A 478 12.06 -20.86 10.62
CA MET A 478 11.97 -21.63 9.38
C MET A 478 11.12 -22.89 9.53
N GLU A 479 11.25 -23.61 10.65
CA GLU A 479 10.41 -24.77 10.98
C GLU A 479 8.95 -24.35 11.15
N GLN A 480 8.67 -23.31 11.93
CA GLN A 480 7.31 -22.76 12.07
C GLN A 480 6.73 -22.34 10.71
N ASN A 481 7.52 -21.65 9.89
CA ASN A 481 7.12 -21.23 8.56
C ASN A 481 6.84 -22.43 7.65
N SER A 482 7.59 -23.53 7.79
CA SER A 482 7.34 -24.75 7.01
C SER A 482 5.94 -25.32 7.32
N VAL A 483 5.54 -25.33 8.59
CA VAL A 483 4.22 -25.80 9.05
C VAL A 483 3.12 -24.85 8.59
N VAL A 484 3.30 -23.53 8.76
CA VAL A 484 2.32 -22.51 8.34
C VAL A 484 2.02 -22.61 6.84
N ASN A 485 3.03 -22.97 6.03
CA ASN A 485 2.89 -23.13 4.59
C ASN A 485 2.62 -24.57 4.12
N LYS A 486 2.51 -25.54 5.04
CA LYS A 486 2.25 -26.96 4.75
C LYS A 486 3.32 -27.63 3.89
N LEU A 487 4.59 -27.33 4.19
CA LEU A 487 5.77 -27.77 3.45
C LEU A 487 6.67 -28.72 4.25
N GLU A 488 6.30 -29.08 5.47
CA GLU A 488 7.10 -29.88 6.42
C GLU A 488 7.52 -31.25 5.84
N LYS A 489 6.77 -31.80 4.88
CA LYS A 489 7.13 -33.05 4.19
C LYS A 489 8.12 -32.89 3.05
N ARG A 490 8.38 -31.66 2.59
CA ARG A 490 9.23 -31.36 1.43
C ARG A 490 10.56 -30.69 1.81
N ILE A 491 10.68 -30.21 3.04
CA ILE A 491 11.88 -29.58 3.56
C ILE A 491 12.42 -30.35 4.76
N GLU A 492 13.74 -30.41 4.88
CA GLU A 492 14.44 -30.88 6.07
C GLU A 492 15.38 -29.79 6.54
N VAL A 493 15.28 -29.44 7.83
CA VAL A 493 15.92 -28.28 8.41
C VAL A 493 17.07 -28.71 9.32
N PHE A 494 18.19 -27.99 9.25
CA PHE A 494 19.39 -28.21 10.05
C PHE A 494 19.85 -26.91 10.71
N ASN A 495 20.44 -27.04 11.90
CA ASN A 495 21.13 -25.94 12.57
C ASN A 495 22.62 -26.27 12.71
N MET A 496 23.41 -25.87 11.72
CA MET A 496 24.85 -26.17 11.66
C MET A 496 25.61 -25.00 11.03
N ASP A 497 26.92 -24.94 11.31
CA ASP A 497 27.84 -24.18 10.48
C ASP A 497 27.74 -24.63 9.01
N GLY A 498 27.78 -23.67 8.08
CA GLY A 498 27.55 -23.92 6.66
C GLY A 498 28.59 -24.86 6.04
N ARG A 499 29.86 -24.78 6.44
CA ARG A 499 30.92 -25.68 5.94
C ARG A 499 30.72 -27.08 6.48
N ARG A 500 30.37 -27.20 7.77
CA ARG A 500 30.04 -28.49 8.38
C ARG A 500 28.81 -29.12 7.73
N PHE A 501 27.79 -28.32 7.43
CA PHE A 501 26.58 -28.77 6.75
C PHE A 501 26.89 -29.31 5.35
N ILE A 502 27.66 -28.59 4.52
CA ILE A 502 28.10 -29.06 3.21
C ILE A 502 28.80 -30.43 3.34
N LYS A 503 29.80 -30.54 4.22
CA LYS A 503 30.53 -31.81 4.42
C LYS A 503 29.60 -32.94 4.84
N ALA A 504 28.70 -32.71 5.81
CA ALA A 504 27.76 -33.73 6.28
C ALA A 504 26.77 -34.16 5.18
N MET A 505 26.21 -33.22 4.42
CA MET A 505 25.28 -33.51 3.33
C MET A 505 25.91 -34.35 2.23
N PHE A 506 27.09 -33.97 1.77
CA PHE A 506 27.79 -34.66 0.67
C PHE A 506 28.51 -35.94 1.11
N SER A 507 28.73 -36.16 2.42
CA SER A 507 29.18 -37.46 2.94
C SER A 507 28.05 -38.50 3.00
N SER A 508 26.78 -38.06 3.10
CA SER A 508 25.61 -38.94 3.15
C SER A 508 25.07 -39.29 1.75
N ASP A 509 24.27 -40.36 1.64
CA ASP A 509 23.56 -40.73 0.40
C ASP A 509 22.63 -39.62 -0.10
N LYS A 510 22.20 -38.71 0.79
CA LYS A 510 21.37 -37.55 0.43
C LYS A 510 22.09 -36.63 -0.55
N GLY A 511 23.40 -36.48 -0.41
CA GLY A 511 24.22 -35.60 -1.24
C GLY A 511 24.31 -36.02 -2.71
N GLN A 512 24.12 -37.31 -3.03
CA GLN A 512 24.12 -37.78 -4.43
C GLN A 512 22.95 -37.23 -5.24
N LYS A 513 21.86 -36.84 -4.56
CA LYS A 513 20.62 -36.39 -5.20
C LYS A 513 20.60 -34.88 -5.40
N VAL A 514 21.50 -34.14 -4.74
CA VAL A 514 21.53 -32.67 -4.77
C VAL A 514 21.92 -32.18 -6.17
N THR A 515 21.05 -31.40 -6.78
CA THR A 515 21.27 -30.80 -8.11
C THR A 515 21.57 -29.31 -8.03
N GLN A 516 21.10 -28.64 -6.98
CA GLN A 516 21.24 -27.20 -6.78
C GLN A 516 21.76 -26.90 -5.37
N VAL A 517 22.73 -26.01 -5.27
CA VAL A 517 23.19 -25.46 -3.99
C VAL A 517 23.08 -23.95 -4.00
N VAL A 518 22.50 -23.38 -2.96
CA VAL A 518 22.32 -21.94 -2.80
C VAL A 518 23.10 -21.48 -1.57
N MET A 519 23.95 -20.47 -1.75
CA MET A 519 24.79 -19.90 -0.69
C MET A 519 24.56 -18.39 -0.62
N ASN A 520 23.47 -17.98 0.04
CA ASN A 520 23.06 -16.59 0.17
C ASN A 520 23.58 -15.92 1.45
N LEU A 521 24.90 -15.96 1.65
CA LEU A 521 25.61 -15.19 2.69
C LEU A 521 26.67 -14.29 2.03
N PRO A 522 26.28 -13.15 1.44
CA PRO A 522 27.16 -12.45 0.49
C PRO A 522 28.47 -11.89 1.07
N LYS A 523 28.59 -11.87 2.40
CA LYS A 523 29.83 -11.45 3.07
C LYS A 523 30.89 -12.56 3.03
N ASP A 524 30.50 -13.82 3.24
CA ASP A 524 31.42 -14.92 3.59
C ASP A 524 31.19 -16.21 2.76
N ALA A 525 30.20 -16.21 1.84
CA ALA A 525 29.81 -17.41 1.09
C ALA A 525 30.86 -17.88 0.08
N ALA A 526 31.61 -16.97 -0.54
CA ALA A 526 32.65 -17.34 -1.51
C ALA A 526 33.78 -18.12 -0.83
N GLU A 527 34.20 -17.65 0.34
CA GLU A 527 35.26 -18.24 1.15
C GLU A 527 34.86 -19.65 1.61
N SER A 528 33.56 -19.91 1.77
CA SER A 528 33.01 -21.21 2.16
C SER A 528 32.92 -22.23 1.02
N LEU A 529 33.29 -21.87 -0.21
CA LEU A 529 33.32 -22.79 -1.35
C LEU A 529 34.43 -23.85 -1.23
N ASP A 530 35.45 -23.60 -0.43
CA ASP A 530 36.48 -24.59 -0.10
C ASP A 530 35.90 -25.85 0.57
N ALA A 531 34.72 -25.78 1.19
CA ALA A 531 34.02 -26.91 1.76
C ALA A 531 33.59 -27.95 0.72
N PHE A 532 33.56 -27.58 -0.57
CA PHE A 532 33.30 -28.50 -1.68
C PHE A 532 34.55 -29.27 -2.15
N ARG A 533 35.74 -28.92 -1.66
CA ARG A 533 36.97 -29.63 -2.03
C ARG A 533 36.95 -31.05 -1.46
N GLY A 534 37.02 -32.04 -2.36
CA GLY A 534 37.11 -33.44 -1.98
C GLY A 534 35.83 -34.01 -1.38
N VAL A 535 34.66 -33.39 -1.60
CA VAL A 535 33.37 -33.88 -1.08
C VAL A 535 32.98 -35.25 -1.62
N TYR A 536 33.59 -35.70 -2.72
CA TYR A 536 33.39 -37.03 -3.30
C TYR A 536 34.59 -37.96 -3.16
N ASN A 537 35.57 -37.64 -2.31
CA ASN A 537 36.76 -38.48 -2.13
C ASN A 537 36.45 -39.88 -1.60
N ASP A 538 35.45 -39.99 -0.72
CA ASP A 538 35.06 -41.27 -0.10
C ASP A 538 34.10 -42.08 -0.99
N ARG A 539 33.87 -41.64 -2.24
CA ARG A 539 32.97 -42.28 -3.21
C ARG A 539 33.75 -42.92 -4.33
N TYR A 540 33.30 -44.10 -4.76
CA TYR A 540 33.78 -44.71 -5.99
C TYR A 540 33.53 -43.75 -7.17
N ARG A 541 34.53 -43.62 -8.05
CA ARG A 541 34.45 -42.80 -9.27
C ARG A 541 33.53 -43.47 -10.29
N ASP A 542 32.25 -43.57 -9.96
CA ASP A 542 31.24 -44.10 -10.89
C ASP A 542 30.91 -43.05 -11.97
N GLU A 543 30.64 -43.55 -13.17
CA GLU A 543 30.37 -42.77 -14.39
C GLU A 543 29.00 -42.06 -14.42
N GLY A 544 28.29 -41.99 -13.28
CA GLY A 544 26.92 -41.42 -13.18
C GLY A 544 26.75 -40.27 -12.18
N LEU A 545 27.83 -39.73 -11.59
CA LEU A 545 27.73 -38.66 -10.61
C LEU A 545 27.36 -37.32 -11.27
N SER A 546 26.18 -36.80 -10.91
CA SER A 546 25.79 -35.43 -11.23
C SER A 546 26.47 -34.44 -10.29
N PHE A 547 26.97 -33.34 -10.86
CA PHE A 547 27.58 -32.25 -10.09
C PHE A 547 26.56 -31.13 -9.92
N PRO A 548 26.32 -30.68 -8.68
CA PRO A 548 25.31 -29.65 -8.47
C PRO A 548 25.74 -28.33 -9.09
N THR A 549 24.76 -27.55 -9.54
CA THR A 549 24.97 -26.14 -9.83
C THR A 549 25.00 -25.37 -8.51
N ILE A 550 26.05 -24.58 -8.31
CA ILE A 550 26.25 -23.73 -7.14
C ILE A 550 25.86 -22.31 -7.51
N HIS A 551 24.96 -21.72 -6.72
CA HIS A 551 24.57 -20.32 -6.76
C HIS A 551 25.13 -19.61 -5.53
N VAL A 552 26.25 -18.91 -5.70
CA VAL A 552 26.95 -18.22 -4.61
C VAL A 552 26.76 -16.72 -4.74
N TYR A 553 26.39 -16.07 -3.63
CA TYR A 553 26.24 -14.63 -3.57
C TYR A 553 27.47 -13.99 -2.93
N GLY A 554 27.79 -12.76 -3.35
CA GLY A 554 28.95 -12.03 -2.85
C GLY A 554 28.76 -10.52 -2.88
N PHE A 555 29.45 -9.80 -2.01
CA PHE A 555 29.63 -8.35 -2.14
C PHE A 555 30.99 -8.03 -2.75
N SER A 556 31.06 -7.01 -3.60
CA SER A 556 32.33 -6.44 -4.06
C SER A 556 32.27 -4.91 -4.08
N LYS A 557 33.38 -4.28 -3.70
CA LYS A 557 33.63 -2.82 -3.77
C LYS A 557 34.69 -2.46 -4.81
N ALA A 558 35.18 -3.45 -5.57
CA ALA A 558 36.22 -3.24 -6.56
C ALA A 558 35.71 -2.41 -7.74
N ALA A 559 36.65 -1.81 -8.49
CA ALA A 559 36.33 -1.10 -9.73
C ALA A 559 35.68 -2.04 -10.78
N ASP A 560 36.16 -3.28 -10.83
CA ASP A 560 35.50 -4.39 -11.53
C ASP A 560 34.99 -5.44 -10.51
N PRO A 561 33.71 -5.33 -10.10
CA PRO A 561 33.10 -6.26 -9.15
C PRO A 561 33.06 -7.72 -9.63
N GLU A 562 32.92 -7.94 -10.94
CA GLU A 562 32.75 -9.28 -11.50
C GLU A 562 34.07 -10.02 -11.53
N PHE A 563 35.15 -9.35 -11.91
CA PHE A 563 36.51 -9.88 -11.85
C PHE A 563 36.94 -10.21 -10.40
N ASP A 564 36.74 -9.28 -9.46
CA ASP A 564 37.06 -9.52 -8.03
C ASP A 564 36.33 -10.74 -7.48
N PHE A 565 35.04 -10.87 -7.78
CA PHE A 565 34.25 -11.98 -7.27
C PHE A 565 34.63 -13.31 -7.93
N HIS A 566 34.95 -13.30 -9.23
CA HIS A 566 35.48 -14.46 -9.93
C HIS A 566 36.81 -14.94 -9.33
N GLU A 567 37.74 -14.03 -9.02
CA GLU A 567 39.02 -14.39 -8.40
C GLU A 567 38.83 -14.97 -6.99
N ARG A 568 37.91 -14.44 -6.18
CA ARG A 568 37.60 -15.05 -4.87
C ARG A 568 37.03 -16.46 -4.99
N ILE A 569 36.15 -16.70 -5.97
CA ILE A 569 35.64 -18.06 -6.27
C ILE A 569 36.79 -18.98 -6.67
N ARG A 570 37.68 -18.52 -7.56
CA ARG A 570 38.86 -19.28 -7.99
C ARG A 570 39.78 -19.64 -6.83
N ILE A 571 40.09 -18.67 -5.96
CA ILE A 571 40.93 -18.88 -4.77
C ILE A 571 40.28 -19.90 -3.84
N ALA A 572 38.98 -19.74 -3.55
CA ALA A 572 38.26 -20.62 -2.64
C ALA A 572 38.07 -22.04 -3.19
N LEU A 573 38.02 -22.23 -4.51
CA LEU A 573 38.00 -23.57 -5.13
C LEU A 573 39.40 -24.13 -5.38
N SER A 574 40.45 -23.29 -5.37
CA SER A 574 41.80 -23.63 -5.89
C SER A 574 41.76 -24.18 -7.33
N GLU A 575 40.80 -23.70 -8.12
CA GLU A 575 40.51 -24.16 -9.48
C GLU A 575 39.82 -23.02 -10.25
N VAL A 576 39.97 -23.00 -11.57
CA VAL A 576 39.18 -22.09 -12.41
C VAL A 576 37.84 -22.75 -12.71
N ALA A 577 36.76 -22.24 -12.12
CA ALA A 577 35.41 -22.64 -12.51
C ALA A 577 35.14 -22.19 -13.96
N VAL A 578 34.67 -23.12 -14.79
CA VAL A 578 34.33 -22.84 -16.20
C VAL A 578 32.86 -22.44 -16.29
N ASP A 579 32.52 -21.57 -17.26
CA ASP A 579 31.16 -21.12 -17.55
C ASP A 579 30.41 -20.46 -16.38
N VAL A 580 31.14 -19.65 -15.60
CA VAL A 580 30.55 -18.89 -14.48
C VAL A 580 29.59 -17.82 -15.01
N LYS A 581 28.29 -18.01 -14.76
CA LYS A 581 27.27 -16.99 -15.06
C LYS A 581 27.25 -15.96 -13.93
N MET A 582 27.77 -14.78 -14.23
CA MET A 582 27.82 -13.66 -13.29
C MET A 582 26.60 -12.75 -13.43
N ARG A 583 26.06 -12.29 -12.31
CA ARG A 583 24.96 -11.31 -12.30
C ARG A 583 25.13 -10.28 -11.21
N LYS A 584 25.02 -9.00 -11.57
CA LYS A 584 24.81 -7.90 -10.63
C LYS A 584 23.37 -7.91 -10.13
N VAL A 585 23.18 -8.28 -8.87
CA VAL A 585 21.87 -8.40 -8.22
C VAL A 585 21.34 -7.02 -7.87
N ARG A 586 22.13 -6.22 -7.14
CA ARG A 586 21.77 -4.85 -6.76
C ARG A 586 22.98 -4.05 -6.28
N LEU A 587 22.84 -2.73 -6.30
CA LEU A 587 23.73 -1.84 -5.55
C LEU A 587 23.34 -1.86 -4.06
N VAL A 588 24.34 -2.01 -3.19
CA VAL A 588 24.16 -2.11 -1.72
C VAL A 588 24.46 -0.78 -1.05
N ALA A 589 25.48 -0.10 -1.55
CA ALA A 589 25.94 1.24 -1.16
C ALA A 589 26.71 1.82 -2.35
N PRO A 590 27.05 3.12 -2.38
CA PRO A 590 27.90 3.70 -3.43
C PRO A 590 29.15 2.84 -3.67
N GLY A 591 29.37 2.40 -4.91
CA GLY A 591 30.47 1.53 -5.31
C GLY A 591 30.43 0.08 -4.81
N LYS A 592 29.44 -0.33 -4.00
CA LYS A 592 29.32 -1.70 -3.46
C LYS A 592 28.21 -2.48 -4.15
N TRP A 593 28.57 -3.50 -4.93
CA TRP A 593 27.64 -4.39 -5.62
C TRP A 593 27.40 -5.68 -4.83
N MET A 594 26.17 -6.18 -4.92
CA MET A 594 25.82 -7.57 -4.63
C MET A 594 25.78 -8.34 -5.94
N LEU A 595 26.45 -9.48 -5.97
CA LEU A 595 26.61 -10.36 -7.13
C LEU A 595 26.04 -11.74 -6.81
N CYS A 596 25.63 -12.46 -7.86
CA CYS A 596 25.36 -13.89 -7.85
C CYS A 596 26.19 -14.52 -8.96
N ALA A 597 27.00 -15.51 -8.60
CA ALA A 597 27.71 -16.37 -9.55
C ALA A 597 27.02 -17.73 -9.56
N SER A 598 26.77 -18.27 -10.76
CA SER A 598 26.19 -19.60 -10.94
C SER A 598 27.10 -20.45 -11.82
N PHE A 599 27.53 -21.61 -11.32
CA PHE A 599 28.43 -22.52 -12.04
C PHE A 599 28.24 -23.96 -11.55
N ILE A 600 28.58 -24.94 -12.39
CA ILE A 600 28.57 -26.35 -11.99
C ILE A 600 29.80 -26.64 -11.15
N LEU A 601 29.66 -27.36 -10.03
CA LEU A 601 30.79 -27.77 -9.20
C LEU A 601 31.84 -28.52 -10.05
N PRO A 602 33.08 -28.00 -10.19
CA PRO A 602 34.08 -28.66 -11.02
C PRO A 602 34.45 -30.05 -10.51
N LYS A 603 34.56 -31.01 -11.44
CA LYS A 603 34.93 -32.39 -11.12
C LYS A 603 36.29 -32.48 -10.41
N SER A 604 37.26 -31.65 -10.82
CA SER A 604 38.59 -31.60 -10.19
C SER A 604 38.53 -31.15 -8.73
N VAL A 605 37.66 -30.19 -8.40
CA VAL A 605 37.42 -29.73 -7.03
C VAL A 605 36.76 -30.83 -6.20
N ALA A 606 35.69 -31.43 -6.71
CA ALA A 606 34.90 -32.41 -5.97
C ALA A 606 35.70 -33.66 -5.57
N PHE A 607 36.71 -34.03 -6.36
CA PHE A 607 37.63 -35.15 -6.12
C PHE A 607 39.04 -34.72 -5.71
N SER A 608 39.24 -33.45 -5.34
CA SER A 608 40.55 -32.97 -4.90
C SER A 608 40.98 -33.67 -3.62
N ARG A 609 42.24 -34.10 -3.55
CA ARG A 609 42.80 -34.69 -2.32
C ARG A 609 42.70 -33.65 -1.21
N LYS A 610 42.21 -34.06 -0.03
CA LYS A 610 42.20 -33.20 1.15
C LYS A 610 43.63 -32.70 1.36
N THR A 611 43.88 -31.41 1.21
CA THR A 611 45.05 -30.78 1.81
C THR A 611 44.86 -30.94 3.31
N ILE A 612 45.54 -31.92 3.89
CA ILE A 612 45.70 -32.04 5.33
C ILE A 612 46.45 -30.76 5.72
N ASN A 613 45.75 -29.79 6.28
CA ASN A 613 46.42 -28.79 7.08
C ASN A 613 47.00 -29.57 8.25
N VAL A 614 48.32 -29.77 8.19
CA VAL A 614 49.10 -30.22 9.34
C VAL A 614 49.16 -28.99 10.24
N ASP A 615 48.21 -28.90 11.17
CA ASP A 615 48.32 -28.02 12.33
C ASP A 615 49.38 -28.58 13.29
#